data_AF-A0A9E2Q9N9-F1
#
_entry.id   AF-A0A9E2Q9N9-F1
#
_cell.length_a   1.000
_cell.length_b   1.000
_cell.length_c   1.000
_cell.angle_alpha   90.00
_cell.angle_beta   90.00
_cell.angle_gamma   90.00
#
_symmetry.space_group_name_H-M   'P 1'
#
loop_
_entity.id
_entity.type
_entity.pdbx_description
1 polymer ?
#
loop_
_entity_poly.entity_id
_entity_poly.type
_entity_poly.pdbx_seq_one_letter_code
_entity_poly.pdbx_strand_id
1 'polypeptide(L)'
;SYIGTDCKFLPTSMHAEAPTLLRALAQIFPKQAPGADSSLVSAAFNDSKLDEHYAIVPTGQMPQGASSDEMGVFRLVARRFISQFYPDYVFRRHKIEAEFGTDQFVAHARQDVRLGWKEVEGQEQSDSHGEAEVEADVERDKDLPEDDVKEISG
;
A
#
# COMPACT_ATOMS: atom_id res chain seq x y z
N SER A 1 7.58 19.94 4.03
CA SER A 1 6.45 19.81 3.10
C SER A 1 5.53 21.01 3.19
N TYR A 2 4.90 21.38 2.07
CA TYR A 2 3.86 22.40 1.98
C TYR A 2 2.47 21.76 2.14
N ILE A 3 1.59 22.37 2.93
CA ILE A 3 0.21 21.92 3.14
C ILE A 3 -0.67 22.45 2.01
N GLY A 4 -1.24 21.55 1.18
CA GLY A 4 -2.02 21.90 -0.01
C GLY A 4 -1.43 21.44 -1.35
N THR A 5 -0.54 20.43 -1.32
CA THR A 5 0.01 19.80 -2.52
C THR A 5 -0.93 18.70 -3.06
N ASP A 6 -1.18 18.69 -4.37
CA ASP A 6 -1.85 17.57 -5.05
C ASP A 6 -0.84 16.49 -5.53
N CYS A 7 0.46 16.76 -5.37
CA CYS A 7 1.51 15.84 -5.80
C CYS A 7 1.61 14.63 -4.85
N LYS A 8 1.69 13.45 -5.46
CA LYS A 8 1.81 12.15 -4.76
C LYS A 8 3.25 11.63 -4.70
N PHE A 9 4.19 12.34 -5.31
CA PHE A 9 5.58 11.91 -5.47
C PHE A 9 6.52 12.63 -4.51
N LEU A 10 7.64 11.97 -4.23
CA LEU A 10 8.73 12.43 -3.38
C LEU A 10 10.00 12.55 -4.22
N PRO A 11 10.87 13.53 -3.91
CA PRO A 11 12.20 13.61 -4.50
C PRO A 11 13.04 12.39 -4.17
N THR A 12 13.83 11.94 -5.14
CA THR A 12 14.76 10.82 -4.95
C THR A 12 15.83 11.14 -3.90
N SER A 13 16.19 12.42 -3.74
CA SER A 13 17.10 12.87 -2.68
C SER A 13 16.58 12.57 -1.27
N MET A 14 15.26 12.59 -1.06
CA MET A 14 14.66 12.29 0.25
C MET A 14 14.77 10.81 0.61
N HIS A 15 14.95 9.93 -0.38
CA HIS A 15 15.20 8.51 -0.11
C HIS A 15 16.51 8.32 0.68
N ALA A 16 17.55 9.10 0.36
CA ALA A 16 18.82 9.06 1.08
C ALA A 16 18.69 9.49 2.55
N GLU A 17 17.72 10.35 2.87
CA GLU A 17 17.43 10.82 4.24
C GLU A 17 16.47 9.87 5.00
N ALA A 18 15.81 8.96 4.29
CA ALA A 18 14.83 8.05 4.86
C ALA A 18 15.32 7.22 6.05
N PRO A 19 16.55 6.66 6.09
CA PRO A 19 17.02 5.91 7.26
C PRO A 19 17.00 6.72 8.56
N THR A 20 17.32 8.02 8.47
CA THR A 20 17.31 8.92 9.62
C THR A 20 15.87 9.18 10.08
N LEU A 21 14.96 9.43 9.13
CA LEU A 21 13.56 9.68 9.42
C LEU A 21 12.85 8.44 9.98
N LEU A 22 13.12 7.25 9.43
CA LEU A 22 12.61 5.97 9.94
C LEU A 22 13.07 5.72 11.38
N ARG A 23 14.33 6.06 11.70
CA ARG A 23 14.84 5.94 13.09
C ARG A 23 14.11 6.88 14.05
N ALA A 24 13.79 8.10 13.63
CA ALA A 24 13.01 9.04 14.43
C ALA A 24 11.58 8.51 14.65
N LEU A 25 10.96 7.99 13.58
CA LEU A 25 9.63 7.40 13.63
C LEU A 25 9.57 6.10 14.44
N ALA A 26 10.68 5.38 14.62
CA ALA A 26 10.72 4.14 15.42
C ALA A 26 10.36 4.36 16.90
N GLN A 27 10.52 5.58 17.43
CA GLN A 27 10.06 5.91 18.78
C GLN A 27 8.53 5.97 18.88
N ILE A 28 7.86 6.31 17.77
CA ILE A 28 6.41 6.48 17.68
C ILE A 28 5.74 5.18 17.17
N PHE A 29 6.42 4.47 16.27
CA PHE A 29 5.99 3.23 15.62
C PHE A 29 7.00 2.09 15.87
N PRO A 30 7.12 1.61 17.13
CA PRO A 30 8.15 0.64 17.51
C PRO A 30 7.97 -0.74 16.87
N LYS A 31 6.78 -1.05 16.32
CA LYS A 31 6.51 -2.33 15.65
C LYS A 31 6.72 -2.23 14.13
N GLN A 32 6.36 -1.11 13.52
CA GLN A 32 6.36 -0.92 12.07
C GLN A 32 7.71 -0.39 11.55
N ALA A 33 8.34 0.56 12.24
CA ALA A 33 9.57 1.16 11.72
C ALA A 33 10.76 0.18 11.62
N PRO A 34 10.96 -0.79 12.56
CA PRO A 34 12.06 -1.76 12.43
C PRO A 34 11.92 -2.75 11.28
N GLY A 35 10.70 -2.97 10.77
CA GLY A 35 10.44 -3.85 9.62
C GLY A 35 10.64 -3.16 8.27
N ALA A 36 10.89 -1.85 8.25
CA ALA A 36 11.14 -1.09 7.04
C ALA A 36 12.55 -1.35 6.49
N ASP A 37 12.65 -1.62 5.20
CA ASP A 37 13.91 -1.72 4.47
C ASP A 37 14.19 -0.42 3.71
N SER A 38 15.13 0.38 4.21
CA SER A 38 15.49 1.66 3.61
C SER A 38 16.20 1.53 2.26
N SER A 39 16.58 0.33 1.82
CA SER A 39 17.14 0.11 0.48
C SER A 39 16.06 0.02 -0.60
N LEU A 40 14.80 -0.22 -0.23
CA LEU A 40 13.68 -0.27 -1.16
C LEU A 40 13.33 1.13 -1.65
N VAL A 41 13.25 1.28 -2.98
CA VAL A 41 12.81 2.50 -3.65
C VAL A 41 11.43 2.22 -4.24
N SER A 42 10.38 2.71 -3.58
CA SER A 42 9.02 2.61 -4.12
C SER A 42 8.81 3.57 -5.29
N ALA A 43 7.76 3.35 -6.07
CA ALA A 43 7.36 4.24 -7.16
C ALA A 43 7.01 5.68 -6.71
N ALA A 44 6.88 5.93 -5.40
CA ALA A 44 6.66 7.25 -4.86
C ALA A 44 7.89 8.17 -5.01
N PHE A 45 9.11 7.62 -5.03
CA PHE A 45 10.34 8.39 -5.21
C PHE A 45 10.63 8.60 -6.70
N ASN A 46 10.16 9.70 -7.27
CA ASN A 46 10.24 9.92 -8.71
C ASN A 46 10.32 11.39 -9.09
N ASP A 47 11.53 11.87 -9.40
CA ASP A 47 11.79 13.27 -9.77
C ASP A 47 11.10 13.70 -11.07
N SER A 48 10.83 12.76 -11.99
CA SER A 48 10.18 13.08 -13.27
C SER A 48 8.69 13.40 -13.15
N LYS A 49 8.08 13.03 -12.01
CA LYS A 49 6.66 13.26 -11.72
C LYS A 49 6.46 14.27 -10.59
N LEU A 50 7.53 14.96 -10.17
CA LEU A 50 7.44 16.02 -9.20
C LEU A 50 6.85 17.28 -9.82
N ASP A 51 5.98 17.92 -9.04
CA ASP A 51 5.56 19.30 -9.27
C ASP A 51 6.39 20.24 -8.35
N GLU A 52 6.03 21.53 -8.32
CA GLU A 52 6.65 22.54 -7.43
C GLU A 52 6.55 22.18 -5.94
N HIS A 53 5.58 21.32 -5.59
CA HIS A 53 5.42 20.76 -4.26
C HIS A 53 5.48 19.24 -4.33
N TYR A 54 6.15 18.61 -3.37
CA TYR A 54 6.17 17.15 -3.20
C TYR A 54 5.13 16.71 -2.16
N ALA A 55 4.86 15.41 -2.09
CA ALA A 55 3.91 14.83 -1.15
C ALA A 55 4.22 15.18 0.33
N ILE A 56 3.18 15.18 1.17
CA ILE A 56 3.36 15.43 2.60
C ILE A 56 4.19 14.30 3.22
N VAL A 57 5.29 14.64 3.91
CA VAL A 57 6.08 13.69 4.70
C VAL A 57 5.99 14.04 6.18
N PRO A 58 6.12 13.04 7.07
CA PRO A 58 6.24 13.30 8.50
C PRO A 58 7.54 14.05 8.80
N THR A 59 7.52 14.91 9.81
CA THR A 59 8.71 15.65 10.28
C THR A 59 9.65 14.80 11.15
N GLY A 60 9.23 13.57 11.52
CA GLY A 60 9.99 12.68 12.40
C GLY A 60 9.92 13.04 13.88
N GLN A 61 9.32 14.18 14.23
CA GLN A 61 9.15 14.63 15.60
C GLN A 61 7.70 14.45 16.05
N MET A 62 7.50 13.99 17.28
CA MET A 62 6.17 13.88 17.86
C MET A 62 5.58 15.28 18.07
N PRO A 63 4.37 15.58 17.55
CA PRO A 63 3.72 16.86 17.78
C PRO A 63 3.46 17.09 19.27
N GLN A 64 3.97 18.19 19.83
CA GLN A 64 3.69 18.59 21.21
C GLN A 64 2.40 19.39 21.27
N GLY A 65 1.50 19.06 22.20
CA GLY A 65 0.24 19.80 22.40
C GLY A 65 -0.80 19.64 21.28
N ALA A 66 -0.60 18.67 20.39
CA ALA A 66 -1.57 18.35 19.34
C ALA A 66 -2.84 17.73 19.93
N SER A 67 -3.99 18.08 19.34
CA SER A 67 -5.26 17.41 19.57
C SER A 67 -5.22 15.95 19.13
N SER A 68 -6.21 15.16 19.56
CA SER A 68 -6.35 13.76 19.14
C SER A 68 -6.42 13.63 17.62
N ASP A 69 -7.12 14.54 16.95
CA ASP A 69 -7.33 14.51 15.51
C ASP A 69 -6.04 14.84 14.76
N GLU A 70 -5.30 15.87 15.19
CA GLU A 70 -4.00 16.24 14.62
C GLU A 70 -2.97 15.12 14.80
N MET A 71 -2.98 14.45 15.96
CA MET A 71 -2.15 13.27 16.20
C MET A 71 -2.55 12.10 15.31
N GLY A 72 -3.85 11.94 15.02
CA GLY A 72 -4.37 10.96 14.07
C GLY A 72 -3.84 11.20 12.65
N VAL A 73 -3.92 12.44 12.17
CA VAL A 73 -3.41 12.84 10.85
C VAL A 73 -1.89 12.63 10.78
N PHE A 74 -1.14 13.05 11.81
CA PHE A 74 0.30 12.80 11.86
C PHE A 74 0.62 11.31 11.76
N ARG A 75 -0.09 10.46 12.52
CA ARG A 75 0.12 9.02 12.50
C ARG A 75 -0.20 8.39 11.14
N LEU A 76 -1.26 8.85 10.49
CA LEU A 76 -1.64 8.43 9.14
C LEU A 76 -0.53 8.72 8.12
N VAL A 77 -0.04 9.97 8.11
CA VAL A 77 1.03 10.41 7.22
C VAL A 77 2.32 9.62 7.50
N ALA A 78 2.67 9.43 8.77
CA ALA A 78 3.86 8.68 9.16
C ALA A 78 3.79 7.21 8.75
N ARG A 79 2.65 6.54 8.96
CA ARG A 79 2.44 5.16 8.50
C ARG A 79 2.54 5.03 6.99
N ARG A 80 1.94 5.97 6.24
CA ARG A 80 2.01 5.97 4.78
C ARG A 80 3.43 6.16 4.26
N PHE A 81 4.24 6.94 4.97
CA PHE A 81 5.66 7.09 4.67
C PHE A 81 6.44 5.81 4.96
N ILE A 82 6.26 5.20 6.15
CA ILE A 82 6.91 3.93 6.53
C ILE A 82 6.58 2.82 5.52
N SER A 83 5.33 2.77 5.05
CA SER A 83 4.87 1.73 4.12
C SER A 83 5.55 1.79 2.74
N GLN A 84 6.19 2.91 2.37
CA GLN A 84 7.01 3.00 1.15
C GLN A 84 8.31 2.18 1.22
N PHE A 85 8.69 1.74 2.42
CA PHE A 85 9.88 0.93 2.68
C PHE A 85 9.53 -0.52 3.02
N TYR A 86 8.33 -0.95 2.65
CA TYR A 86 7.89 -2.33 2.72
C TYR A 86 7.74 -2.91 1.32
N PRO A 87 7.91 -4.23 1.14
CA PRO A 87 7.69 -4.86 -0.15
C PRO A 87 6.22 -4.77 -0.56
N ASP A 88 5.95 -5.02 -1.84
CA ASP A 88 4.59 -5.03 -2.36
C ASP A 88 3.72 -6.09 -1.67
N TYR A 89 2.46 -5.71 -1.47
CA TYR A 89 1.38 -6.64 -1.15
C TYR A 89 1.17 -7.58 -2.35
N VAL A 90 1.25 -8.88 -2.11
CA VAL A 90 1.08 -9.92 -3.13
C VAL A 90 -0.09 -10.79 -2.73
N PHE A 91 -1.04 -10.96 -3.65
CA PHE A 91 -2.17 -11.87 -3.50
C PHE A 91 -2.35 -12.69 -4.77
N ARG A 92 -3.04 -13.82 -4.63
CA ARG A 92 -3.44 -14.68 -5.72
C ARG A 92 -4.95 -14.56 -5.90
N ARG A 93 -5.37 -14.27 -7.13
CA ARG A 93 -6.79 -14.30 -7.54
C ARG A 93 -7.04 -15.62 -8.25
N HIS A 94 -8.03 -16.36 -7.79
CA HIS A 94 -8.56 -17.57 -8.41
C HIS A 94 -9.87 -17.21 -9.10
N LYS A 95 -10.04 -17.71 -10.32
CA LYS A 95 -11.31 -17.68 -11.05
C LYS A 95 -11.73 -19.13 -11.26
N ILE A 96 -12.93 -19.47 -10.82
CA ILE A 96 -13.53 -20.79 -10.99
C ILE A 96 -14.72 -20.59 -11.91
N GLU A 97 -14.69 -21.22 -13.06
CA GLU A 97 -15.79 -21.24 -14.00
C GLU A 97 -16.43 -22.63 -13.95
N ALA A 98 -17.75 -22.67 -13.83
CA ALA A 98 -18.50 -23.91 -13.75
C ALA A 98 -19.73 -23.81 -14.66
N GLU A 99 -20.04 -24.90 -15.34
CA GLU A 99 -21.21 -25.01 -16.21
C GLU A 99 -22.18 -26.04 -15.65
N PHE A 100 -23.47 -25.69 -15.63
CA PHE A 100 -24.54 -26.61 -15.28
C PHE A 100 -25.69 -26.47 -16.29
N GLY A 101 -25.79 -27.44 -17.20
CA GLY A 101 -26.73 -27.36 -18.32
C GLY A 101 -26.32 -26.25 -19.29
N THR A 102 -27.18 -25.25 -19.45
CA THR A 102 -26.89 -24.04 -20.25
C THR A 102 -26.41 -22.85 -19.43
N ASP A 103 -26.38 -22.99 -18.10
CA ASP A 103 -26.02 -21.91 -17.19
C ASP A 103 -24.52 -21.94 -16.89
N GLN A 104 -23.89 -20.76 -16.94
CA GLN A 104 -22.49 -20.55 -16.60
C GLN A 104 -22.38 -19.78 -15.29
N PHE A 105 -21.54 -20.28 -14.39
CA PHE A 105 -21.24 -19.69 -13.10
C PHE A 105 -19.77 -19.30 -13.05
N VAL A 106 -19.49 -18.11 -12.52
CA VAL A 106 -18.13 -17.64 -12.27
C VAL A 106 -18.01 -17.28 -10.80
N ALA A 107 -17.06 -17.90 -10.11
CA ALA A 107 -16.68 -17.56 -8.75
C ALA A 107 -15.26 -17.02 -8.74
N HIS A 108 -15.03 -15.97 -7.95
CA HIS A 108 -13.70 -15.44 -7.70
C HIS A 108 -13.32 -15.73 -6.25
N ALA A 109 -12.07 -16.14 -6.03
CA ALA A 109 -11.50 -16.24 -4.69
C ALA A 109 -10.17 -15.47 -4.64
N ARG A 110 -9.87 -14.87 -3.50
CA ARG A 110 -8.63 -14.13 -3.24
C ARG A 110 -7.88 -14.81 -2.11
N GLN A 111 -6.57 -14.95 -2.27
CA GLN A 111 -5.69 -15.50 -1.27
C GLN A 111 -4.48 -14.58 -1.09
N ASP A 112 -4.29 -14.07 0.12
CA ASP A 112 -3.11 -13.27 0.45
C ASP A 112 -1.86 -14.14 0.49
N VAL A 113 -0.82 -13.73 -0.24
CA VAL A 113 0.46 -14.45 -0.33
C VAL A 113 1.54 -13.73 0.49
N ARG A 114 1.53 -12.40 0.48
CA ARG A 114 2.41 -11.55 1.30
C ARG A 114 1.71 -10.22 1.57
N LEU A 115 1.59 -9.84 2.85
CA LEU A 115 0.96 -8.58 3.23
C LEU A 115 1.75 -7.35 2.77
N GLY A 116 3.08 -7.40 2.84
CA GLY A 116 3.93 -6.30 2.40
C GLY A 116 3.59 -4.99 3.12
N TRP A 117 3.46 -3.90 2.39
CA TRP A 117 3.10 -2.59 2.93
C TRP A 117 1.80 -2.56 3.72
N LYS A 118 0.87 -3.51 3.50
CA LYS A 118 -0.37 -3.62 4.31
C LYS A 118 -0.12 -4.01 5.76
N GLU A 119 1.03 -4.62 6.08
CA GLU A 119 1.39 -4.97 7.45
C GLU A 119 1.51 -3.72 8.35
N VAL A 120 1.97 -2.61 7.78
CA VAL A 120 2.07 -1.32 8.47
C VAL A 120 0.68 -0.78 8.84
N GLU A 121 -0.36 -1.19 8.11
CA GLU A 121 -1.73 -0.74 8.31
C GLU A 121 -2.55 -1.60 9.27
N GLY A 122 -2.37 -2.92 9.22
CA GLY A 122 -3.13 -3.88 10.03
C GLY A 122 -2.75 -3.97 11.52
N GLN A 123 -1.60 -3.40 11.93
CA GLN A 123 -1.12 -3.52 13.33
C GLN A 123 -1.90 -2.70 14.38
N GLU A 124 -2.86 -1.87 13.98
CA GLU A 124 -3.85 -1.27 14.91
C GLU A 124 -5.16 -2.06 14.98
N GLN A 125 -5.46 -2.91 13.98
CA GLN A 125 -6.70 -3.69 13.92
C GLN A 125 -6.61 -5.05 14.62
N SER A 126 -5.40 -5.47 15.05
CA SER A 126 -5.20 -6.80 15.66
C SER A 126 -5.76 -6.98 17.07
N ASP A 127 -6.50 -6.00 17.62
CA ASP A 127 -7.32 -6.18 18.82
C ASP A 127 -8.80 -6.52 18.50
N SER A 128 -9.18 -6.67 17.23
CA SER A 128 -10.51 -7.20 16.88
C SER A 128 -10.52 -7.94 15.54
N HIS A 129 -10.64 -9.27 15.64
CA HIS A 129 -11.23 -10.20 14.67
C HIS A 129 -10.62 -10.27 13.25
N GLY A 130 -10.12 -11.46 12.91
CA GLY A 130 -9.83 -11.84 11.53
C GLY A 130 -11.14 -11.99 10.76
N GLU A 131 -11.51 -10.94 10.03
CA GLU A 131 -12.56 -11.01 9.02
C GLU A 131 -11.89 -11.01 7.65
N ALA A 132 -12.14 -12.07 6.89
CA ALA A 132 -11.83 -12.08 5.47
C ALA A 132 -12.71 -11.02 4.80
N GLU A 133 -12.09 -9.92 4.36
CA GLU A 133 -12.76 -8.94 3.51
C GLU A 133 -13.09 -9.59 2.16
N VAL A 134 -14.35 -9.97 1.97
CA VAL A 134 -14.92 -10.22 0.64
C VAL A 134 -15.19 -8.88 -0.02
N GLU A 135 -14.17 -8.31 -0.66
CA GLU A 135 -14.38 -7.25 -1.65
C GLU A 135 -15.05 -7.87 -2.88
N ALA A 136 -16.35 -7.60 -3.05
CA ALA A 136 -17.04 -7.84 -4.30
C ALA A 136 -16.64 -6.75 -5.30
N ASP A 137 -15.50 -6.94 -5.97
CA ASP A 137 -15.14 -6.14 -7.14
C ASP A 137 -16.10 -6.48 -8.29
N VAL A 138 -17.16 -5.68 -8.44
CA VAL A 138 -17.92 -5.59 -9.69
C VAL A 138 -17.14 -4.70 -10.64
N GLU A 139 -16.00 -5.20 -11.14
CA GLU A 139 -15.38 -4.63 -12.33
C GLU A 139 -16.24 -5.00 -13.55
N ARG A 140 -16.91 -4.00 -14.13
CA ARG A 140 -17.42 -4.10 -15.51
C ARG A 140 -16.21 -4.18 -16.42
N ASP A 141 -15.85 -5.42 -16.74
CA ASP A 141 -14.79 -5.79 -17.66
C ASP A 141 -14.96 -5.04 -18.98
N LYS A 142 -14.01 -4.15 -19.30
CA LYS A 142 -14.02 -3.37 -20.55
C LYS A 142 -12.73 -3.40 -21.34
N ASP A 143 -11.69 -4.10 -20.89
CA ASP A 143 -10.44 -4.20 -21.65
C ASP A 143 -9.71 -5.50 -21.31
N LEU A 144 -10.01 -6.58 -22.04
CA LEU A 144 -9.08 -7.68 -22.25
C LEU A 144 -8.74 -7.76 -23.74
N PRO A 145 -7.45 -7.66 -24.12
CA PRO A 145 -7.02 -7.79 -25.50
C PRO A 145 -7.26 -9.22 -26.01
N GLU A 146 -7.73 -9.31 -27.26
CA GLU A 146 -7.81 -10.55 -28.01
C GLU A 146 -6.40 -11.13 -28.29
N ASP A 147 -6.33 -12.45 -28.36
CA ASP A 147 -5.23 -13.31 -28.84
C ASP A 147 -4.06 -13.66 -27.90
N ASP A 148 -4.10 -14.90 -27.39
CA ASP A 148 -3.14 -15.95 -27.80
C ASP A 148 -3.59 -17.33 -27.28
N VAL A 149 -4.59 -17.93 -27.94
CA VAL A 149 -4.89 -19.35 -27.77
C VAL A 149 -3.90 -20.14 -28.64
N LYS A 150 -2.82 -20.63 -28.03
CA LYS A 150 -2.09 -21.76 -28.60
C LYS A 150 -2.77 -23.05 -28.15
N GLU A 151 -3.52 -23.62 -29.08
CA GLU A 151 -3.94 -25.03 -29.05
C GLU A 151 -2.72 -25.92 -28.76
N ILE A 152 -2.81 -26.72 -27.71
CA ILE A 152 -2.04 -27.96 -27.62
C ILE A 152 -3.03 -29.11 -27.70
N SER A 153 -3.19 -29.63 -28.91
CA SER A 153 -3.72 -30.97 -29.15
C SER A 153 -2.64 -31.99 -28.79
N GLY A 154 -3.02 -33.01 -28.02
CA GLY A 154 -2.19 -34.16 -27.66
C GLY A 154 -2.82 -35.01 -26.58
#